data_AF-A0A1Q9RZG1-F1
#
_entry.id   AF-A0A1Q9RZG1-F1
#
_cell.length_a   1.000
_cell.length_b   1.000
_cell.length_c   1.000
_cell.angle_alpha   90.00
_cell.angle_beta   90.00
_cell.angle_gamma   90.00
#
_symmetry.space_group_name_H-M   'P 1'
#
loop_
_entity.id
_entity.type
_entity.pdbx_description
1 polymer ?
#
loop_
_entity_poly.entity_id
_entity_poly.type
_entity_poly.pdbx_seq_one_letter_code
_entity_poly.pdbx_strand_id
1 'polypeptide(L)'
;MLAVLVCVAGACASPPPPLPRRDVPAGVPVDPARPCSREAQAAENPPPSSDDAAARFNRATNTITLTRGENVSIPALSREVSDSALSEVEPGVWLLGANIAVPPGSSLRIASPDVHWLRMRSGGGESVAITALGGGIAVDGTCVTSWNPDTDTVDDDHRDGRSYLLARDGATMTIDGSELRYLGSGDVESYGLSWRTEGTRGHIRHSAVSHLYYGLYTYEVDGLEVTDNEFHDNVLYGVDPHTESRNLVIERNVVHDNGKHGIILAEHCTDSVIRDNVVYGNNHHGIVLYQGSDRNVIEGNETFGNAAQGININDSDENTIRANKVYDNIESGVSLTQTSRDNVVEGNQLRGNGKDGIRLVSEAATSLVRDNTIGRNARYGVYVDTVSGFDLTGNTVFGNRIGVMVKADSVDESDNEIFGNTEGGAAAS
;
A
#
# COMPACT_ATOMS: atom_id res chain seq x y z
N MET A 1 2.36 35.00 -31.36
CA MET A 1 3.64 35.63 -31.77
C MET A 1 4.53 34.51 -32.28
N LEU A 2 5.27 34.73 -33.37
CA LEU A 2 6.02 33.74 -34.17
C LEU A 2 6.66 32.60 -33.35
N ALA A 3 6.33 31.34 -33.68
CA ALA A 3 6.97 30.15 -33.15
C ALA A 3 8.42 30.04 -33.65
N VAL A 4 9.37 29.89 -32.73
CA VAL A 4 10.76 29.59 -33.05
C VAL A 4 10.95 28.09 -32.86
N LEU A 5 11.05 27.36 -33.98
CA LEU A 5 11.47 25.97 -34.00
C LEU A 5 12.96 25.90 -33.65
N VAL A 6 13.29 25.62 -32.39
CA VAL A 6 14.68 25.36 -32.00
C VAL A 6 14.97 23.87 -32.25
N CYS A 7 15.42 23.54 -33.45
CA CYS A 7 16.12 22.28 -33.67
C CYS A 7 17.53 22.41 -33.07
N VAL A 8 17.69 22.19 -31.76
CA VAL A 8 19.01 21.85 -31.22
C VAL A 8 19.29 20.40 -31.61
N ALA A 9 19.86 20.20 -32.79
CA ALA A 9 20.57 18.96 -33.10
C ALA A 9 21.87 18.96 -32.28
N GLY A 10 21.76 18.61 -30.99
CA GLY A 10 22.91 18.35 -30.12
C GLY A 10 23.69 17.15 -30.65
N ALA A 11 25.02 17.28 -30.66
CA ALA A 11 25.97 16.24 -31.06
C ALA A 11 25.61 14.87 -30.47
N CYS A 12 25.78 13.80 -31.26
CA CYS A 12 25.42 12.40 -30.97
C CYS A 12 25.46 12.04 -29.46
N ALA A 13 24.35 12.28 -28.76
CA ALA A 13 24.19 11.83 -27.39
C ALA A 13 24.10 10.31 -27.43
N SER A 14 24.97 9.65 -26.65
CA SER A 14 24.91 8.19 -26.54
C SER A 14 23.66 7.86 -25.72
N PRO A 15 22.78 6.97 -26.20
CA PRO A 15 21.58 6.61 -25.45
C PRO A 15 21.98 6.08 -24.06
N PRO A 16 21.23 6.45 -23.00
CA PRO A 16 21.45 5.93 -21.66
C PRO A 16 21.48 4.39 -21.66
N PRO A 17 22.24 3.76 -20.73
CA PRO A 17 22.27 2.31 -20.62
C PRO A 17 20.86 1.75 -20.44
N PRO A 18 20.56 0.53 -20.91
CA PRO A 18 19.26 -0.11 -20.71
C PRO A 18 18.85 -0.08 -19.24
N LEU A 19 17.56 0.15 -18.98
CA LEU A 19 16.99 0.01 -17.64
C LEU A 19 16.78 -1.48 -17.37
N PRO A 20 17.48 -2.08 -16.39
CA PRO A 20 17.24 -3.47 -16.01
C PRO A 20 15.79 -3.62 -15.58
N ARG A 21 15.11 -4.63 -16.13
CA ARG A 21 13.75 -5.00 -15.71
C ARG A 21 13.85 -6.07 -14.65
N ARG A 22 12.93 -6.04 -13.70
CA ARG A 22 12.87 -7.00 -12.61
C ARG A 22 12.25 -8.30 -13.11
N ASP A 23 12.90 -9.42 -12.83
CA ASP A 23 12.30 -10.73 -13.02
C ASP A 23 11.25 -10.94 -11.93
N VAL A 24 10.01 -11.19 -12.35
CA VAL A 24 8.88 -11.47 -11.45
C VAL A 24 8.71 -12.99 -11.37
N PRO A 25 8.83 -13.60 -10.17
CA PRO A 25 8.53 -15.02 -10.01
C PRO A 25 7.05 -15.28 -10.31
N ALA A 26 6.73 -16.47 -10.80
CA ALA A 26 5.33 -16.86 -10.93
C ALA A 26 4.67 -16.83 -9.55
N GLY A 27 3.50 -16.19 -9.45
CA GLY A 27 2.71 -16.16 -8.23
C GLY A 27 2.42 -17.59 -7.75
N VAL A 28 2.55 -17.82 -6.44
CA VAL A 28 2.21 -19.09 -5.82
C VAL A 28 0.75 -19.01 -5.37
N PRO A 29 -0.17 -19.78 -5.97
CA PRO A 29 -1.56 -19.76 -5.55
C PRO A 29 -1.68 -20.13 -4.07
N VAL A 30 -2.53 -19.40 -3.35
CA VAL A 30 -2.89 -19.73 -1.97
C VAL A 30 -3.99 -20.78 -2.00
N ASP A 31 -3.76 -21.93 -1.36
CA ASP A 31 -4.79 -22.97 -1.21
C ASP A 31 -5.85 -22.51 -0.19
N PRO A 32 -7.13 -22.34 -0.57
CA PRO A 32 -8.18 -21.92 0.35
C PRO A 32 -8.38 -22.86 1.55
N ALA A 33 -8.04 -24.14 1.42
CA ALA A 33 -8.11 -25.12 2.52
C ALA A 33 -6.82 -25.13 3.37
N ARG A 34 -5.71 -24.61 2.83
CA ARG A 34 -4.39 -24.57 3.48
C ARG A 34 -3.70 -23.23 3.20
N PRO A 35 -4.29 -22.13 3.68
CA PRO A 35 -3.83 -20.80 3.30
C PRO A 35 -2.48 -20.45 3.94
N CYS A 36 -2.09 -21.06 5.05
CA CYS A 36 -0.84 -20.77 5.74
C CYS A 36 0.34 -21.50 5.08
N SER A 37 1.38 -20.76 4.70
CA SER A 37 2.48 -21.27 3.88
C SER A 37 3.87 -21.04 4.49
N ARG A 38 4.00 -20.15 5.46
CA ARG A 38 5.26 -19.91 6.17
C ARG A 38 5.39 -20.89 7.33
N GLU A 39 6.58 -21.44 7.51
CA GLU A 39 6.89 -22.19 8.72
C GLU A 39 6.73 -21.26 9.93
N ALA A 40 6.07 -21.76 10.97
CA ALA A 40 5.93 -21.04 12.23
C ALA A 40 7.33 -20.76 12.81
N GLN A 41 7.78 -19.51 12.73
CA GLN A 41 9.01 -19.09 13.38
C GLN A 41 8.69 -18.80 14.85
N ALA A 42 9.55 -19.28 15.75
CA ALA A 42 9.42 -18.94 17.17
C ALA A 42 9.67 -17.43 17.33
N ALA A 43 8.80 -16.76 18.07
CA ALA A 43 8.98 -15.35 18.45
C ALA A 43 10.40 -15.11 18.99
N GLU A 44 11.12 -14.13 18.45
CA GLU A 44 12.52 -13.86 18.83
C GLU A 44 12.66 -13.51 20.33
N ASN A 45 11.61 -12.97 20.96
CA ASN A 45 11.55 -12.69 22.39
C ASN A 45 10.11 -12.86 22.91
N PRO A 46 9.72 -14.03 23.44
CA PRO A 46 8.39 -14.17 24.04
C PRO A 46 8.32 -13.32 25.33
N PRO A 47 7.43 -12.31 25.41
CA PRO A 47 7.17 -11.64 26.67
C PRO A 47 6.59 -12.65 27.69
N PRO A 48 6.81 -12.45 29.00
CA PRO A 48 6.29 -13.36 30.01
C PRO A 48 4.76 -13.48 29.87
N SER A 49 4.25 -14.72 29.83
CA SER A 49 2.81 -14.98 29.84
C SER A 49 2.20 -14.41 31.11
N SER A 50 1.14 -13.59 30.99
CA SER A 50 0.46 -13.07 32.18
C SER A 50 -0.42 -14.16 32.82
N ASP A 51 0.00 -14.68 33.97
CA ASP A 51 -0.83 -15.55 34.82
C ASP A 51 -2.04 -14.83 35.48
N ASP A 52 -2.19 -13.52 35.28
CA ASP A 52 -3.29 -12.68 35.81
C ASP A 52 -4.28 -12.22 34.71
N ALA A 53 -4.40 -12.99 33.63
CA ALA A 53 -5.41 -12.74 32.61
C ALA A 53 -6.82 -12.92 33.19
N ALA A 54 -7.72 -11.97 32.89
CA ALA A 54 -9.13 -12.10 33.23
C ALA A 54 -9.99 -11.58 32.09
N ALA A 55 -11.03 -12.33 31.72
CA ALA A 55 -11.94 -11.96 30.65
C ALA A 55 -13.41 -12.22 31.01
N ARG A 56 -14.30 -11.57 30.28
CA ARG A 56 -15.75 -11.78 30.40
C ARG A 56 -16.33 -12.13 29.04
N PHE A 57 -17.06 -13.23 28.96
CA PHE A 57 -17.83 -13.57 27.76
C PHE A 57 -19.29 -13.11 27.88
N ASN A 58 -19.70 -12.19 27.01
CA ASN A 58 -21.09 -11.77 26.85
C ASN A 58 -21.75 -12.56 25.71
N ARG A 59 -22.60 -13.52 26.08
CA ARG A 59 -23.34 -14.35 25.11
C ARG A 59 -24.33 -13.57 24.24
N ALA A 60 -24.87 -12.45 24.74
CA ALA A 60 -25.86 -11.68 24.01
C ALA A 60 -25.25 -10.91 22.82
N THR A 61 -23.99 -10.50 22.94
CA THR A 61 -23.26 -9.78 21.89
C THR A 61 -22.20 -10.65 21.21
N ASN A 62 -22.09 -11.92 21.62
CA ASN A 62 -21.02 -12.84 21.23
C ASN A 62 -19.62 -12.19 21.35
N THR A 63 -19.30 -11.63 22.52
CA THR A 63 -18.06 -10.86 22.73
C THR A 63 -17.32 -11.32 23.97
N ILE A 64 -16.04 -11.62 23.79
CA ILE A 64 -15.03 -11.77 24.84
C ILE A 64 -14.42 -10.40 25.08
N THR A 65 -14.52 -9.87 26.30
CA THR A 65 -13.87 -8.62 26.68
C THR A 65 -12.75 -8.93 27.66
N LEU A 66 -11.51 -8.56 27.31
CA LEU A 66 -10.41 -8.58 28.28
C LEU A 66 -10.71 -7.56 29.37
N THR A 67 -10.57 -7.96 30.63
CA THR A 67 -10.82 -7.10 31.80
C THR A 67 -9.55 -6.83 32.59
N ARG A 68 -8.51 -7.67 32.40
CA ARG A 68 -7.18 -7.52 32.97
C ARG A 68 -6.16 -8.37 32.20
N GLY A 69 -4.91 -7.92 32.20
CA GLY A 69 -3.75 -8.64 31.70
C GLY A 69 -3.06 -7.91 30.56
N GLU A 70 -1.74 -7.97 30.54
CA GLU A 70 -0.90 -7.48 29.46
C GLU A 70 -0.26 -8.66 28.74
N ASN A 71 -0.25 -8.64 27.41
CA ASN A 71 0.24 -9.71 26.56
C ASN A 71 -0.45 -11.06 26.83
N VAL A 72 -1.75 -11.01 27.10
CA VAL A 72 -2.58 -12.21 27.32
C VAL A 72 -2.56 -13.07 26.07
N SER A 73 -2.06 -14.30 26.16
CA SER A 73 -2.06 -15.23 25.03
C SER A 73 -3.46 -15.79 24.75
N ILE A 74 -3.71 -16.25 23.53
CA ILE A 74 -4.95 -16.97 23.19
C ILE A 74 -5.19 -18.20 24.11
N PRO A 75 -4.21 -19.07 24.41
CA PRO A 75 -4.40 -20.14 25.40
C PRO A 75 -4.69 -19.66 26.82
N ALA A 76 -4.18 -18.49 27.23
CA ALA A 76 -4.53 -17.91 28.53
C ALA A 76 -5.97 -17.37 28.51
N LEU A 77 -6.36 -16.69 27.43
CA LEU A 77 -7.70 -16.16 27.25
C LEU A 77 -8.77 -17.26 27.19
N SER A 78 -8.48 -18.37 26.52
CA SER A 78 -9.44 -19.48 26.38
C SER A 78 -9.83 -20.13 27.70
N ARG A 79 -8.91 -20.15 28.69
CA ARG A 79 -9.19 -20.65 30.05
C ARG A 79 -10.20 -19.80 30.82
N GLU A 80 -10.39 -18.54 30.43
CA GLU A 80 -11.31 -17.59 31.08
C GLU A 80 -12.71 -17.57 30.44
N VAL A 81 -12.91 -18.27 29.32
CA VAL A 81 -14.16 -18.27 28.55
C VAL A 81 -14.64 -19.70 28.25
N SER A 82 -15.84 -19.84 27.69
CA SER A 82 -16.33 -21.17 27.29
C SER A 82 -15.68 -21.67 26.02
N ASP A 83 -15.46 -23.00 25.93
CA ASP A 83 -14.84 -23.69 24.78
C ASP A 83 -15.42 -23.31 23.41
N SER A 84 -16.72 -23.02 23.32
CA SER A 84 -17.36 -22.64 22.05
C SER A 84 -16.98 -21.24 21.53
N ALA A 85 -16.47 -20.37 22.41
CA ALA A 85 -16.10 -19.00 22.05
C ALA A 85 -14.65 -18.90 21.55
N LEU A 86 -13.77 -19.77 22.05
CA LEU A 86 -12.36 -19.84 21.67
C LEU A 86 -11.81 -21.22 22.03
N SER A 87 -11.43 -22.02 21.03
CA SER A 87 -10.96 -23.39 21.23
C SER A 87 -9.74 -23.71 20.38
N GLU A 88 -8.87 -24.56 20.91
CA GLU A 88 -7.79 -25.20 20.15
C GLU A 88 -8.37 -26.40 19.41
N VAL A 89 -8.27 -26.41 18.07
CA VAL A 89 -8.81 -27.48 17.22
C VAL A 89 -7.74 -28.50 16.82
N GLU A 90 -6.50 -28.05 16.72
CA GLU A 90 -5.29 -28.86 16.54
C GLU A 90 -4.16 -28.16 17.32
N PRO A 91 -3.06 -28.85 17.69
CA PRO A 91 -1.98 -28.22 18.46
C PRO A 91 -1.47 -26.92 17.80
N GLY A 92 -1.73 -25.77 18.42
CA GLY A 92 -1.38 -24.44 17.90
C GLY A 92 -2.31 -23.86 16.82
N VAL A 93 -3.38 -24.58 16.45
CA VAL A 93 -4.46 -24.09 15.57
C VAL A 93 -5.69 -23.78 16.42
N TRP A 94 -6.13 -22.53 16.39
CA TRP A 94 -7.23 -22.04 17.22
C TRP A 94 -8.40 -21.58 16.38
N LEU A 95 -9.63 -21.91 16.79
CA LEU A 95 -10.87 -21.38 16.24
C LEU A 95 -11.44 -20.32 17.20
N LEU A 96 -11.52 -19.08 16.72
CA LEU A 96 -12.20 -17.97 17.38
C LEU A 96 -13.66 -17.93 16.92
N GLY A 97 -14.59 -18.26 17.83
CA GLY A 97 -16.04 -18.27 17.59
C GLY A 97 -16.79 -17.03 18.09
N ALA A 98 -16.10 -16.12 18.79
CA ALA A 98 -16.65 -14.89 19.34
C ALA A 98 -15.77 -13.67 19.01
N ASN A 99 -16.36 -12.47 19.05
CA ASN A 99 -15.58 -11.23 18.95
C ASN A 99 -14.63 -11.10 20.14
N ILE A 100 -13.47 -10.46 19.96
CA ILE A 100 -12.60 -10.04 21.06
C ILE A 100 -12.56 -8.51 21.12
N ALA A 101 -12.78 -7.96 22.31
CA ALA A 101 -12.58 -6.55 22.63
C ALA A 101 -11.47 -6.39 23.67
N VAL A 102 -10.48 -5.55 23.34
CA VAL A 102 -9.30 -5.26 24.15
C VAL A 102 -9.34 -3.80 24.61
N PRO A 103 -9.89 -3.50 25.80
CA PRO A 103 -10.03 -2.14 26.33
C PRO A 103 -8.68 -1.57 26.86
N PRO A 104 -8.65 -0.29 27.27
CA PRO A 104 -7.42 0.33 27.77
C PRO A 104 -6.88 -0.38 29.01
N GLY A 105 -5.56 -0.46 29.12
CA GLY A 105 -4.88 -1.16 30.21
C GLY A 105 -4.86 -2.69 30.07
N SER A 106 -5.19 -3.21 28.89
CA SER A 106 -5.05 -4.63 28.56
C SER A 106 -4.45 -4.83 27.18
N SER A 107 -3.80 -5.97 26.95
CA SER A 107 -3.31 -6.35 25.62
C SER A 107 -3.39 -7.85 25.34
N LEU A 108 -3.66 -8.18 24.08
CA LEU A 108 -3.78 -9.53 23.54
C LEU A 108 -2.54 -9.86 22.70
N ARG A 109 -1.99 -11.06 22.89
CA ARG A 109 -0.90 -11.61 22.09
C ARG A 109 -1.37 -12.86 21.33
N ILE A 110 -1.19 -12.85 20.02
CA ILE A 110 -1.49 -13.93 19.09
C ILE A 110 -0.16 -14.32 18.46
N ALA A 111 0.44 -15.42 18.92
CA ALA A 111 1.82 -15.70 18.55
C ALA A 111 2.19 -17.18 18.47
N SER A 112 3.08 -17.49 17.54
CA SER A 112 3.75 -18.78 17.45
C SER A 112 4.71 -19.03 18.63
N PRO A 113 4.93 -20.31 19.01
CA PRO A 113 4.34 -21.52 18.44
C PRO A 113 2.94 -21.85 19.02
N ASP A 114 2.53 -21.19 20.11
CA ASP A 114 1.29 -21.49 20.83
C ASP A 114 0.03 -21.25 19.97
N VAL A 115 0.13 -20.32 19.03
CA VAL A 115 -0.87 -20.00 18.01
C VAL A 115 -0.14 -19.81 16.70
N HIS A 116 0.09 -20.89 15.94
CA HIS A 116 0.65 -20.75 14.59
C HIS A 116 -0.43 -20.47 13.54
N TRP A 117 -1.69 -20.83 13.83
CA TRP A 117 -2.83 -20.48 12.98
C TRP A 117 -4.07 -20.12 13.82
N LEU A 118 -4.53 -18.87 13.68
CA LEU A 118 -5.80 -18.40 14.22
C LEU A 118 -6.86 -18.34 13.11
N ARG A 119 -7.82 -19.26 13.17
CA ARG A 119 -9.02 -19.30 12.33
C ARG A 119 -10.11 -18.44 12.99
N MET A 120 -10.51 -17.36 12.35
CA MET A 120 -11.59 -16.49 12.81
C MET A 120 -12.90 -16.90 12.13
N ARG A 121 -13.93 -17.30 12.88
CA ARG A 121 -15.20 -17.77 12.31
C ARG A 121 -15.80 -16.70 11.39
N SER A 122 -16.03 -17.09 10.14
CA SER A 122 -16.58 -16.26 9.07
C SER A 122 -17.36 -17.13 8.10
N GLY A 123 -18.58 -16.74 7.73
CA GLY A 123 -19.39 -17.41 6.72
C GLY A 123 -20.89 -17.42 7.06
N GLY A 124 -21.73 -17.50 6.02
CA GLY A 124 -23.18 -17.50 6.18
C GLY A 124 -23.75 -16.17 6.67
N GLY A 125 -23.06 -15.06 6.37
CA GLY A 125 -23.39 -13.71 6.86
C GLY A 125 -23.02 -13.44 8.32
N GLU A 126 -22.29 -14.34 8.98
CA GLU A 126 -21.74 -14.13 10.33
C GLU A 126 -20.23 -14.04 10.27
N SER A 127 -19.64 -13.12 11.05
CA SER A 127 -18.18 -13.00 11.19
C SER A 127 -17.83 -12.52 12.60
N VAL A 128 -16.58 -12.76 13.01
CA VAL A 128 -16.03 -12.24 14.26
C VAL A 128 -14.88 -11.27 14.03
N ALA A 129 -14.66 -10.34 14.95
CA ALA A 129 -13.57 -9.37 14.89
C ALA A 129 -12.68 -9.40 16.13
N ILE A 130 -11.43 -9.00 15.98
CA ILE A 130 -10.53 -8.68 17.11
C ILE A 130 -10.32 -7.17 17.10
N THR A 131 -10.76 -6.51 18.17
CA THR A 131 -10.82 -5.07 18.28
C THR A 131 -10.06 -4.57 19.50
N ALA A 132 -9.07 -3.70 19.31
CA ALA A 132 -8.45 -2.93 20.36
C ALA A 132 -9.08 -1.55 20.43
N LEU A 133 -9.63 -1.22 21.61
CA LEU A 133 -10.29 0.05 21.93
C LEU A 133 -9.45 0.73 23.02
N GLY A 134 -8.36 1.38 22.63
CA GLY A 134 -7.32 1.89 23.53
C GLY A 134 -6.42 0.83 24.20
N GLY A 135 -6.65 -0.45 23.93
CA GLY A 135 -5.79 -1.57 24.35
C GLY A 135 -4.71 -1.94 23.32
N GLY A 136 -4.10 -3.11 23.48
CA GLY A 136 -3.04 -3.59 22.58
C GLY A 136 -3.35 -4.92 21.88
N ILE A 137 -3.00 -5.06 20.60
CA ILE A 137 -2.96 -6.33 19.87
C ILE A 137 -1.53 -6.55 19.35
N ALA A 138 -0.95 -7.71 19.60
CA ALA A 138 0.30 -8.14 18.98
C ALA A 138 0.11 -9.46 18.25
N VAL A 139 0.43 -9.49 16.94
CA VAL A 139 0.43 -10.69 16.10
C VAL A 139 1.88 -11.00 15.70
N ASP A 140 2.39 -12.17 16.04
CA ASP A 140 3.81 -12.51 15.91
C ASP A 140 3.99 -13.93 15.36
N GLY A 141 4.53 -14.04 14.14
CA GLY A 141 4.77 -15.32 13.48
C GLY A 141 3.52 -16.18 13.28
N THR A 142 2.32 -15.57 13.22
CA THR A 142 1.04 -16.29 13.18
C THR A 142 0.35 -16.13 11.83
N CYS A 143 -0.30 -17.19 11.36
CA CYS A 143 -1.27 -17.10 10.28
C CYS A 143 -2.66 -16.76 10.83
N VAL A 144 -3.33 -15.72 10.32
CA VAL A 144 -4.67 -15.31 10.74
C VAL A 144 -5.59 -15.27 9.51
N THR A 145 -6.73 -15.96 9.60
CA THR A 145 -7.64 -16.12 8.46
C THR A 145 -9.11 -15.98 8.83
N SER A 146 -9.93 -15.38 7.95
CA SER A 146 -11.37 -15.63 7.95
C SER A 146 -11.62 -17.08 7.54
N TRP A 147 -12.35 -17.83 8.37
CA TRP A 147 -12.51 -19.28 8.23
C TRP A 147 -13.95 -19.71 8.38
N ASN A 148 -14.45 -20.45 7.41
CA ASN A 148 -15.76 -21.06 7.43
C ASN A 148 -15.67 -22.49 7.98
N PRO A 149 -16.09 -22.73 9.25
CA PRO A 149 -16.02 -24.06 9.84
C PRO A 149 -17.01 -25.06 9.23
N ASP A 150 -18.05 -24.60 8.52
CA ASP A 150 -19.05 -25.47 7.91
C ASP A 150 -18.54 -26.07 6.59
N THR A 151 -17.64 -25.37 5.89
CA THR A 151 -16.99 -25.84 4.65
C THR A 151 -15.54 -26.29 4.85
N ASP A 152 -14.95 -26.01 6.01
CA ASP A 152 -13.53 -26.26 6.33
C ASP A 152 -12.56 -25.61 5.33
N THR A 153 -12.88 -24.37 4.96
CA THR A 153 -12.08 -23.52 4.06
C THR A 153 -12.07 -22.09 4.58
N VAL A 154 -11.19 -21.25 4.04
CA VAL A 154 -11.34 -19.80 4.21
C VAL A 154 -12.70 -19.32 3.71
N ASP A 155 -13.14 -18.20 4.27
CA ASP A 155 -14.26 -17.44 3.74
C ASP A 155 -13.78 -16.47 2.65
N ASP A 156 -14.09 -16.78 1.39
CA ASP A 156 -13.67 -16.00 0.22
C ASP A 156 -14.75 -15.03 -0.27
N ASP A 157 -15.95 -15.04 0.32
CA ASP A 157 -17.00 -14.09 0.00
C ASP A 157 -16.89 -12.86 0.90
N HIS A 158 -16.41 -11.75 0.36
CA HIS A 158 -16.34 -10.47 1.10
C HIS A 158 -17.66 -9.72 1.13
N ARG A 159 -18.69 -10.17 0.40
CA ARG A 159 -19.95 -9.44 0.20
C ARG A 159 -20.97 -9.69 1.30
N ASP A 160 -20.85 -10.80 2.03
CA ASP A 160 -21.66 -11.11 3.22
C ASP A 160 -20.93 -10.82 4.54
N GLY A 161 -19.74 -10.21 4.46
CA GLY A 161 -18.94 -9.81 5.61
C GLY A 161 -17.85 -10.83 5.94
N ARG A 162 -16.67 -10.36 6.36
CA ARG A 162 -15.57 -11.24 6.78
C ARG A 162 -14.93 -10.75 8.06
N SER A 163 -14.30 -11.69 8.77
CA SER A 163 -13.51 -11.40 9.96
C SER A 163 -12.40 -10.38 9.71
N TYR A 164 -12.09 -9.56 10.71
CA TYR A 164 -11.15 -8.45 10.57
C TYR A 164 -10.45 -8.07 11.89
N LEU A 165 -9.37 -7.29 11.78
CA LEU A 165 -8.63 -6.72 12.91
C LEU A 165 -8.75 -5.19 12.90
N LEU A 166 -9.02 -4.61 14.06
CA LEU A 166 -9.18 -3.17 14.24
C LEU A 166 -8.45 -2.68 15.49
N ALA A 167 -7.69 -1.61 15.36
CA ALA A 167 -7.15 -0.84 16.48
C ALA A 167 -7.62 0.61 16.39
N ARG A 168 -8.17 1.13 17.49
CA ARG A 168 -8.65 2.51 17.57
C ARG A 168 -8.62 3.09 18.99
N ASP A 169 -8.99 4.35 19.11
CA ASP A 169 -9.15 5.10 20.35
C ASP A 169 -7.87 5.09 21.22
N GLY A 170 -6.71 5.33 20.57
CA GLY A 170 -5.40 5.31 21.23
C GLY A 170 -4.78 3.91 21.38
N ALA A 171 -5.32 2.91 20.68
CA ALA A 171 -4.83 1.54 20.74
C ALA A 171 -3.44 1.36 20.11
N THR A 172 -2.81 0.23 20.39
CA THR A 172 -1.63 -0.24 19.67
C THR A 172 -1.92 -1.55 18.96
N MET A 173 -1.55 -1.66 17.68
CA MET A 173 -1.54 -2.95 16.98
C MET A 173 -0.22 -3.16 16.25
N THR A 174 0.47 -4.25 16.58
CA THR A 174 1.75 -4.64 15.97
C THR A 174 1.63 -6.00 15.30
N ILE A 175 2.19 -6.13 14.10
CA ILE A 175 2.15 -7.35 13.32
C ILE A 175 3.57 -7.63 12.80
N ASP A 176 4.15 -8.76 13.19
CA ASP A 176 5.51 -9.14 12.80
C ASP A 176 5.52 -10.57 12.24
N GLY A 177 6.21 -10.77 11.12
CA GLY A 177 6.49 -12.10 10.58
C GLY A 177 5.26 -12.96 10.26
N SER A 178 4.09 -12.34 10.06
CA SER A 178 2.79 -13.02 10.09
C SER A 178 2.16 -13.17 8.70
N GLU A 179 1.17 -14.06 8.58
CA GLU A 179 0.38 -14.26 7.36
C GLU A 179 -1.07 -13.85 7.62
N LEU A 180 -1.58 -12.82 6.95
CA LEU A 180 -2.93 -12.27 7.17
C LEU A 180 -3.71 -12.49 5.88
N ARG A 181 -4.75 -13.33 5.92
CA ARG A 181 -5.44 -13.74 4.70
C ARG A 181 -6.95 -13.72 4.79
N TYR A 182 -7.59 -13.34 3.68
CA TYR A 182 -9.05 -13.35 3.53
C TYR A 182 -9.82 -12.49 4.54
N LEU A 183 -9.19 -11.47 5.15
CA LEU A 183 -9.84 -10.62 6.14
C LEU A 183 -10.63 -9.46 5.49
N GLY A 184 -11.74 -9.10 6.13
CA GLY A 184 -12.46 -7.85 5.90
C GLY A 184 -13.43 -7.79 4.73
N SER A 185 -14.32 -6.81 4.77
CA SER A 185 -15.42 -6.52 3.83
C SER A 185 -15.48 -5.03 3.48
N GLY A 186 -16.45 -4.65 2.65
CA GLY A 186 -16.70 -3.25 2.30
C GLY A 186 -17.37 -2.40 3.38
N ASP A 187 -17.67 -2.97 4.55
CA ASP A 187 -18.32 -2.26 5.64
C ASP A 187 -17.32 -1.35 6.39
N VAL A 188 -17.81 -0.20 6.86
CA VAL A 188 -17.01 0.78 7.59
C VAL A 188 -16.28 0.10 8.76
N GLU A 189 -14.97 0.37 8.88
CA GLU A 189 -14.03 -0.21 9.87
C GLU A 189 -13.61 -1.66 9.64
N SER A 190 -14.37 -2.40 8.81
CA SER A 190 -14.21 -3.85 8.65
C SER A 190 -13.34 -4.22 7.44
N TYR A 191 -12.50 -3.30 6.94
CA TYR A 191 -11.82 -3.46 5.64
C TYR A 191 -10.75 -4.56 5.57
N GLY A 192 -10.28 -5.06 6.70
CA GLY A 192 -9.21 -6.07 6.77
C GLY A 192 -8.33 -5.83 7.99
N LEU A 193 -7.24 -5.09 7.80
CA LEU A 193 -6.40 -4.55 8.88
C LEU A 193 -6.61 -3.04 8.99
N SER A 194 -7.18 -2.58 10.09
CA SER A 194 -7.54 -1.17 10.26
C SER A 194 -6.87 -0.56 11.49
N TRP A 195 -6.08 0.51 11.31
CA TRP A 195 -5.68 1.43 12.39
C TRP A 195 -6.48 2.71 12.26
N ARG A 196 -7.14 3.17 13.32
CA ARG A 196 -8.02 4.33 13.23
C ARG A 196 -7.90 5.25 14.43
N THR A 197 -8.30 6.51 14.23
CA THR A 197 -8.40 7.61 15.19
C THR A 197 -7.06 8.05 15.78
N GLU A 198 -7.02 9.33 16.13
CA GLU A 198 -5.84 9.95 16.73
C GLU A 198 -5.30 9.17 17.94
N GLY A 199 -3.98 9.06 18.00
CA GLY A 199 -3.26 8.40 19.09
C GLY A 199 -3.07 6.89 18.92
N THR A 200 -3.76 6.27 17.97
CA THR A 200 -3.53 4.86 17.63
C THR A 200 -2.17 4.69 16.96
N ARG A 201 -1.41 3.67 17.37
CA ARG A 201 -0.02 3.42 16.95
C ARG A 201 0.20 1.97 16.53
N GLY A 202 1.32 1.70 15.89
CA GLY A 202 1.66 0.33 15.54
C GLY A 202 2.68 0.20 14.44
N HIS A 203 2.81 -1.03 13.97
CA HIS A 203 3.59 -1.36 12.78
C HIS A 203 3.10 -2.68 12.17
N ILE A 204 3.40 -2.88 10.91
CA ILE A 204 3.39 -4.20 10.26
C ILE A 204 4.72 -4.44 9.56
N ARG A 205 5.39 -5.54 9.90
CA ARG A 205 6.72 -5.88 9.39
C ARG A 205 6.84 -7.33 8.95
N HIS A 206 7.66 -7.58 7.93
CA HIS A 206 8.04 -8.94 7.50
C HIS A 206 6.86 -9.88 7.24
N SER A 207 5.68 -9.35 6.89
CA SER A 207 4.42 -10.09 6.84
C SER A 207 3.93 -10.30 5.41
N ALA A 208 3.06 -11.29 5.20
CA ALA A 208 2.33 -11.48 3.95
C ALA A 208 0.84 -11.16 4.17
N VAL A 209 0.29 -10.29 3.33
CA VAL A 209 -1.10 -9.81 3.42
C VAL A 209 -1.77 -10.06 2.08
N SER A 210 -2.73 -10.99 2.04
CA SER A 210 -3.39 -11.34 0.78
C SER A 210 -4.85 -11.70 0.85
N HIS A 211 -5.57 -11.44 -0.23
CA HIS A 211 -7.02 -11.70 -0.33
C HIS A 211 -7.86 -10.92 0.68
N LEU A 212 -7.30 -9.88 1.30
CA LEU A 212 -8.07 -8.96 2.13
C LEU A 212 -8.93 -8.06 1.27
N TYR A 213 -9.96 -7.45 1.86
CA TYR A 213 -10.74 -6.45 1.11
C TYR A 213 -9.89 -5.22 0.80
N TYR A 214 -9.34 -4.58 1.84
CA TYR A 214 -8.15 -3.72 1.80
C TYR A 214 -7.03 -4.42 2.58
N GLY A 215 -5.83 -4.47 2.03
CA GLY A 215 -4.69 -5.08 2.73
C GLY A 215 -4.36 -4.34 4.04
N LEU A 216 -4.35 -3.01 4.01
CA LEU A 216 -4.17 -2.16 5.19
C LEU A 216 -4.93 -0.85 5.02
N TYR A 217 -5.58 -0.38 6.08
CA TYR A 217 -6.30 0.89 6.13
C TYR A 217 -5.89 1.74 7.33
N THR A 218 -5.75 3.05 7.14
CA THR A 218 -5.57 4.01 8.23
C THR A 218 -6.64 5.11 8.25
N TYR A 219 -6.89 5.73 9.39
CA TYR A 219 -7.74 6.93 9.53
C TYR A 219 -7.23 7.74 10.73
N GLU A 220 -6.76 8.97 10.54
CA GLU A 220 -6.17 9.85 11.57
C GLU A 220 -4.99 9.21 12.33
N VAL A 221 -4.18 8.39 11.65
CA VAL A 221 -3.03 7.69 12.26
C VAL A 221 -1.74 8.47 12.03
N ASP A 222 -0.91 8.57 13.07
CA ASP A 222 0.40 9.24 13.04
C ASP A 222 1.52 8.21 13.21
N GLY A 223 2.47 8.16 12.28
CA GLY A 223 3.71 7.40 12.47
C GLY A 223 3.61 5.88 12.29
N LEU A 224 2.63 5.35 11.53
CA LEU A 224 2.56 3.92 11.26
C LEU A 224 3.73 3.46 10.37
N GLU A 225 4.40 2.39 10.78
CA GLU A 225 5.45 1.74 9.99
C GLU A 225 4.90 0.52 9.24
N VAL A 226 5.05 0.51 7.92
CA VAL A 226 4.67 -0.57 7.01
C VAL A 226 5.92 -0.98 6.24
N THR A 227 6.67 -1.95 6.77
CA THR A 227 8.00 -2.27 6.24
C THR A 227 8.24 -3.74 5.92
N ASP A 228 8.95 -4.02 4.82
CA ASP A 228 9.43 -5.37 4.50
C ASP A 228 8.29 -6.41 4.34
N ASN A 229 7.10 -5.99 3.88
CA ASN A 229 5.93 -6.86 3.71
C ASN A 229 5.66 -7.23 2.24
N GLU A 230 4.81 -8.21 2.03
CA GLU A 230 4.22 -8.57 0.74
C GLU A 230 2.70 -8.35 0.79
N PHE A 231 2.16 -7.48 -0.08
CA PHE A 231 0.73 -7.20 -0.21
C PHE A 231 0.24 -7.65 -1.58
N HIS A 232 -0.56 -8.72 -1.65
CA HIS A 232 -0.94 -9.29 -2.93
C HIS A 232 -2.36 -9.86 -3.00
N ASP A 233 -2.93 -9.91 -4.21
CA ASP A 233 -4.26 -10.48 -4.46
C ASP A 233 -5.37 -9.89 -3.57
N ASN A 234 -5.21 -8.66 -3.05
CA ASN A 234 -6.26 -8.01 -2.26
C ASN A 234 -7.36 -7.48 -3.20
N VAL A 235 -8.61 -7.49 -2.71
CA VAL A 235 -9.80 -7.21 -3.54
C VAL A 235 -9.72 -5.83 -4.18
N LEU A 236 -9.25 -4.81 -3.44
CA LEU A 236 -9.11 -3.45 -3.95
C LEU A 236 -7.69 -2.92 -3.79
N TYR A 237 -7.26 -2.62 -2.57
CA TYR A 237 -6.00 -1.91 -2.33
C TYR A 237 -5.01 -2.79 -1.58
N GLY A 238 -3.72 -2.69 -1.92
CA GLY A 238 -2.65 -3.29 -1.12
C GLY A 238 -2.46 -2.52 0.18
N VAL A 239 -2.05 -1.25 0.06
CA VAL A 239 -1.79 -0.35 1.19
C VAL A 239 -2.59 0.95 0.98
N ASP A 240 -3.60 1.19 1.83
CA ASP A 240 -4.55 2.31 1.74
C ASP A 240 -4.56 3.19 3.01
N PRO A 241 -3.49 3.94 3.28
CA PRO A 241 -3.56 5.02 4.23
C PRO A 241 -4.62 6.06 3.86
N HIS A 242 -5.48 6.34 4.83
CA HIS A 242 -6.64 7.18 4.61
C HIS A 242 -6.90 8.15 5.77
N THR A 243 -7.86 9.02 5.47
CA THR A 243 -8.17 10.35 5.98
C THR A 243 -7.29 10.87 7.11
N GLU A 244 -6.56 11.97 6.85
CA GLU A 244 -5.81 12.74 7.86
C GLU A 244 -4.70 11.95 8.57
N SER A 245 -4.23 10.85 7.96
CA SER A 245 -3.05 10.12 8.45
C SER A 245 -1.76 10.82 8.04
N ARG A 246 -0.71 10.74 8.86
CA ARG A 246 0.53 11.49 8.61
C ARG A 246 1.78 10.80 9.15
N ASN A 247 2.94 11.26 8.68
CA ASN A 247 4.25 10.77 9.10
C ASN A 247 4.41 9.25 8.91
N LEU A 248 3.75 8.67 7.91
CA LEU A 248 3.77 7.24 7.67
C LEU A 248 5.07 6.81 6.98
N VAL A 249 5.49 5.58 7.26
CA VAL A 249 6.74 5.01 6.79
C VAL A 249 6.43 3.73 6.01
N ILE A 250 6.38 3.80 4.68
CA ILE A 250 5.97 2.69 3.79
C ILE A 250 7.17 2.27 2.95
N GLU A 251 7.85 1.18 3.34
CA GLU A 251 9.17 0.90 2.80
C GLU A 251 9.49 -0.56 2.54
N ARG A 252 10.26 -0.83 1.48
CA ARG A 252 10.76 -2.18 1.15
C ARG A 252 9.65 -3.23 1.06
N ASN A 253 8.42 -2.81 0.74
CA ASN A 253 7.32 -3.72 0.51
C ASN A 253 7.29 -4.19 -0.95
N VAL A 254 6.76 -5.38 -1.17
CA VAL A 254 6.40 -5.91 -2.48
C VAL A 254 4.87 -5.86 -2.59
N VAL A 255 4.33 -5.06 -3.50
CA VAL A 255 2.89 -4.79 -3.60
C VAL A 255 2.39 -5.08 -5.00
N HIS A 256 1.62 -6.17 -5.16
CA HIS A 256 1.29 -6.65 -6.50
C HIS A 256 -0.05 -7.36 -6.65
N ASP A 257 -0.52 -7.46 -7.89
CA ASP A 257 -1.73 -8.22 -8.24
C ASP A 257 -2.99 -7.84 -7.42
N ASN A 258 -3.05 -6.60 -6.92
CA ASN A 258 -4.22 -6.09 -6.20
C ASN A 258 -5.30 -5.62 -7.18
N GLY A 259 -6.57 -5.77 -6.82
CA GLY A 259 -7.72 -5.52 -7.71
C GLY A 259 -7.92 -4.07 -8.16
N LYS A 260 -7.26 -3.11 -7.50
CA LYS A 260 -7.12 -1.71 -7.92
C LYS A 260 -5.68 -1.20 -7.76
N HIS A 261 -5.42 -0.32 -6.78
CA HIS A 261 -4.14 0.35 -6.59
C HIS A 261 -3.21 -0.50 -5.75
N GLY A 262 -1.91 -0.44 -6.02
CA GLY A 262 -0.92 -1.03 -5.12
C GLY A 262 -0.87 -0.26 -3.79
N ILE A 263 -0.36 0.97 -3.84
CA ILE A 263 -0.25 1.88 -2.70
C ILE A 263 -1.05 3.15 -3.02
N ILE A 264 -1.93 3.57 -2.11
CA ILE A 264 -2.70 4.81 -2.23
C ILE A 264 -2.69 5.55 -0.89
N LEU A 265 -2.30 6.82 -0.93
CA LEU A 265 -2.54 7.79 0.15
C LEU A 265 -3.67 8.69 -0.30
N ALA A 266 -4.76 8.73 0.47
CA ALA A 266 -5.97 9.46 0.10
C ALA A 266 -6.51 10.32 1.26
N GLU A 267 -7.18 11.42 0.88
CA GLU A 267 -7.88 12.34 1.78
C GLU A 267 -6.96 12.94 2.85
N HIS A 268 -6.09 13.87 2.47
CA HIS A 268 -5.24 14.60 3.41
C HIS A 268 -4.20 13.74 4.13
N CYS A 269 -3.68 12.72 3.46
CA CYS A 269 -2.52 11.98 3.96
C CYS A 269 -1.23 12.77 3.71
N THR A 270 -0.49 13.15 4.77
CA THR A 270 0.62 14.12 4.65
C THR A 270 1.93 13.66 5.28
N ASP A 271 3.04 14.32 4.92
CA ASP A 271 4.36 14.15 5.56
C ASP A 271 4.87 12.69 5.58
N SER A 272 4.42 11.86 4.64
CA SER A 272 4.71 10.44 4.63
C SER A 272 5.77 10.08 3.59
N VAL A 273 6.45 8.96 3.81
CA VAL A 273 7.52 8.45 2.95
C VAL A 273 7.13 7.09 2.37
N ILE A 274 7.14 7.00 1.04
CA ILE A 274 6.98 5.77 0.26
C ILE A 274 8.33 5.50 -0.41
N ARG A 275 9.12 4.56 0.12
CA ARG A 275 10.48 4.32 -0.39
C ARG A 275 10.90 2.87 -0.59
N ASP A 276 11.72 2.63 -1.61
CA ASP A 276 12.34 1.34 -1.88
C ASP A 276 11.32 0.18 -2.07
N ASN A 277 10.07 0.49 -2.43
CA ASN A 277 9.03 -0.52 -2.67
C ASN A 277 9.09 -1.06 -4.11
N VAL A 278 8.61 -2.28 -4.30
CA VAL A 278 8.42 -2.92 -5.60
C VAL A 278 6.93 -3.07 -5.85
N VAL A 279 6.38 -2.31 -6.81
CA VAL A 279 4.92 -2.16 -6.99
C VAL A 279 4.52 -2.55 -8.42
N TYR A 280 3.90 -3.72 -8.62
CA TYR A 280 3.70 -4.24 -9.97
C TYR A 280 2.42 -5.03 -10.17
N GLY A 281 1.96 -5.19 -11.42
CA GLY A 281 0.83 -6.06 -11.75
C GLY A 281 -0.51 -5.67 -11.12
N ASN A 282 -0.61 -4.49 -10.50
CA ASN A 282 -1.87 -4.05 -9.90
C ASN A 282 -2.86 -3.68 -11.02
N ASN A 283 -4.15 -3.98 -10.80
CA ASN A 283 -5.20 -3.83 -11.81
C ASN A 283 -5.63 -2.37 -12.03
N HIS A 284 -4.92 -1.41 -11.44
CA HIS A 284 -5.02 0.01 -11.75
C HIS A 284 -3.66 0.70 -11.62
N HIS A 285 -3.53 1.80 -10.87
CA HIS A 285 -2.25 2.48 -10.67
C HIS A 285 -1.30 1.71 -9.74
N GLY A 286 0.00 1.92 -9.89
CA GLY A 286 1.00 1.44 -8.93
C GLY A 286 0.93 2.22 -7.61
N ILE A 287 1.42 3.46 -7.60
CA ILE A 287 1.40 4.36 -6.44
C ILE A 287 0.51 5.58 -6.73
N VAL A 288 -0.34 5.98 -5.77
CA VAL A 288 -1.26 7.10 -5.90
C VAL A 288 -1.18 8.04 -4.69
N LEU A 289 -1.12 9.35 -4.96
CA LEU A 289 -1.50 10.39 -3.99
C LEU A 289 -2.78 11.05 -4.49
N TYR A 290 -3.78 11.14 -3.63
CA TYR A 290 -5.14 11.56 -3.98
C TYR A 290 -5.74 12.50 -2.94
N GLN A 291 -6.44 13.56 -3.39
CA GLN A 291 -7.28 14.43 -2.56
C GLN A 291 -6.56 15.06 -1.35
N GLY A 292 -5.76 16.09 -1.62
CA GLY A 292 -4.99 16.86 -0.65
C GLY A 292 -3.91 16.08 0.08
N SER A 293 -3.41 14.98 -0.51
CA SER A 293 -2.35 14.18 0.10
C SER A 293 -0.98 14.79 -0.19
N ASP A 294 -0.64 15.79 0.62
CA ASP A 294 0.43 16.76 0.34
C ASP A 294 1.73 16.47 1.10
N ARG A 295 2.84 17.05 0.63
CA ARG A 295 4.16 17.03 1.31
C ARG A 295 4.69 15.62 1.57
N ASN A 296 4.37 14.68 0.69
CA ASN A 296 4.85 13.30 0.73
C ASN A 296 6.10 13.11 -0.16
N VAL A 297 6.89 12.08 0.16
CA VAL A 297 8.07 11.69 -0.60
C VAL A 297 7.89 10.29 -1.19
N ILE A 298 8.00 10.17 -2.51
CA ILE A 298 8.03 8.92 -3.27
C ILE A 298 9.43 8.73 -3.82
N GLU A 299 10.24 7.88 -3.19
CA GLU A 299 11.67 7.74 -3.50
C GLU A 299 12.12 6.31 -3.79
N GLY A 300 12.93 6.11 -4.82
CA GLY A 300 13.68 4.85 -4.99
C GLY A 300 12.81 3.62 -5.25
N ASN A 301 11.51 3.82 -5.53
CA ASN A 301 10.58 2.73 -5.80
C ASN A 301 10.77 2.19 -7.23
N GLU A 302 10.40 0.93 -7.41
CA GLU A 302 10.32 0.28 -8.72
C GLU A 302 8.86 -0.07 -9.02
N THR A 303 8.25 0.62 -9.99
CA THR A 303 6.82 0.47 -10.34
C THR A 303 6.62 0.10 -11.80
N PHE A 304 5.98 -1.04 -12.06
CA PHE A 304 5.91 -1.59 -13.41
C PHE A 304 4.76 -2.55 -13.67
N GLY A 305 4.37 -2.71 -14.94
CA GLY A 305 3.34 -3.68 -15.32
C GLY A 305 1.96 -3.41 -14.70
N ASN A 306 1.72 -2.23 -14.14
CA ASN A 306 0.43 -1.87 -13.59
C ASN A 306 -0.54 -1.51 -14.73
N ALA A 307 -1.83 -1.79 -14.55
CA ALA A 307 -2.85 -1.64 -15.60
C ALA A 307 -3.17 -0.17 -15.96
N ALA A 308 -2.68 0.77 -15.16
CA ALA A 308 -2.76 2.21 -15.43
C ALA A 308 -1.38 2.88 -15.30
N GLN A 309 -1.30 4.05 -14.68
CA GLN A 309 -0.06 4.78 -14.43
C GLN A 309 0.82 4.07 -13.39
N GLY A 310 2.14 4.20 -13.54
CA GLY A 310 3.08 3.73 -12.52
C GLY A 310 2.99 4.54 -11.23
N ILE A 311 2.98 5.86 -11.34
CA ILE A 311 2.78 6.82 -10.24
C ILE A 311 1.77 7.89 -10.69
N ASN A 312 0.73 8.13 -9.89
CA ASN A 312 -0.30 9.12 -10.17
C ASN A 312 -0.47 10.08 -8.99
N ILE A 313 -0.24 11.38 -9.25
CA ILE A 313 -0.47 12.48 -8.31
C ILE A 313 -1.71 13.23 -8.78
N ASN A 314 -2.70 13.32 -7.92
CA ASN A 314 -4.01 13.83 -8.28
C ASN A 314 -4.60 14.66 -7.15
N ASP A 315 -4.82 15.94 -7.43
CA ASP A 315 -5.27 16.93 -6.44
C ASP A 315 -4.38 16.87 -5.18
N SER A 316 -3.05 16.94 -5.35
CA SER A 316 -2.09 16.81 -4.25
C SER A 316 -0.83 17.62 -4.51
N ASP A 317 -0.46 18.43 -3.53
CA ASP A 317 0.52 19.52 -3.63
C ASP A 317 1.83 19.21 -2.89
N GLU A 318 2.91 19.89 -3.30
CA GLU A 318 4.20 19.89 -2.58
C GLU A 318 4.86 18.49 -2.40
N ASN A 319 4.55 17.53 -3.29
CA ASN A 319 5.13 16.19 -3.20
C ASN A 319 6.45 16.10 -3.98
N THR A 320 7.34 15.22 -3.50
CA THR A 320 8.62 14.93 -4.16
C THR A 320 8.64 13.49 -4.69
N ILE A 321 8.79 13.36 -6.01
CA ILE A 321 8.86 12.09 -6.73
C ILE A 321 10.28 11.97 -7.28
N ARG A 322 11.13 11.17 -6.65
CA ARG A 322 12.56 11.13 -7.01
C ARG A 322 13.21 9.76 -7.07
N ALA A 323 14.19 9.61 -7.95
CA ALA A 323 15.01 8.40 -8.07
C ALA A 323 14.21 7.09 -8.30
N ASN A 324 12.97 7.17 -8.78
CA ASN A 324 12.14 6.00 -9.03
C ASN A 324 12.45 5.37 -10.40
N LYS A 325 12.26 4.05 -10.51
CA LYS A 325 12.26 3.31 -11.77
C LYS A 325 10.81 2.98 -12.13
N VAL A 326 10.31 3.57 -13.21
CA VAL A 326 8.90 3.50 -13.58
C VAL A 326 8.75 3.08 -15.03
N TYR A 327 8.22 1.88 -15.27
CA TYR A 327 8.43 1.24 -16.55
C TYR A 327 7.39 0.19 -16.93
N ASP A 328 7.15 -0.03 -18.22
CA ASP A 328 6.17 -1.01 -18.74
C ASP A 328 4.78 -0.96 -18.06
N ASN A 329 4.37 0.21 -17.54
CA ASN A 329 3.00 0.42 -17.11
C ASN A 329 2.12 0.65 -18.35
N ILE A 330 0.85 0.23 -18.31
CA ILE A 330 -0.04 0.28 -19.46
C ILE A 330 -0.32 1.72 -19.90
N GLU A 331 -0.33 2.67 -18.95
CA GLU A 331 -0.49 4.09 -19.25
C GLU A 331 0.82 4.88 -19.14
N SER A 332 0.80 6.05 -18.51
CA SER A 332 1.97 6.90 -18.35
C SER A 332 2.85 6.43 -17.19
N GLY A 333 4.13 6.78 -17.21
CA GLY A 333 5.02 6.52 -16.08
C GLY A 333 4.58 7.31 -14.85
N VAL A 334 4.76 8.63 -14.90
CA VAL A 334 4.33 9.57 -13.85
C VAL A 334 3.25 10.49 -14.43
N SER A 335 2.15 10.69 -13.71
CA SER A 335 1.13 11.69 -14.05
C SER A 335 0.86 12.64 -12.89
N LEU A 336 0.80 13.94 -13.19
CA LEU A 336 0.31 14.99 -12.27
C LEU A 336 -0.95 15.59 -12.88
N THR A 337 -2.05 15.56 -12.14
CA THR A 337 -3.38 15.89 -12.66
C THR A 337 -4.22 16.76 -11.72
N GLN A 338 -5.24 17.41 -12.27
CA GLN A 338 -6.18 18.29 -11.54
C GLN A 338 -5.49 19.50 -10.88
N THR A 339 -5.59 19.67 -9.57
CA THR A 339 -4.94 20.77 -8.83
C THR A 339 -3.77 20.19 -8.05
N SER A 340 -2.72 19.76 -8.77
CA SER A 340 -1.47 19.25 -8.15
C SER A 340 -0.33 20.22 -8.43
N ARG A 341 -0.05 21.12 -7.49
CA ARG A 341 0.89 22.25 -7.59
C ARG A 341 2.18 21.99 -6.84
N ASP A 342 3.23 22.72 -7.19
CA ASP A 342 4.51 22.71 -6.46
C ASP A 342 5.14 21.32 -6.26
N ASN A 343 4.86 20.39 -7.18
CA ASN A 343 5.41 19.04 -7.13
C ASN A 343 6.78 18.99 -7.81
N VAL A 344 7.67 18.15 -7.31
CA VAL A 344 9.02 17.94 -7.88
C VAL A 344 9.11 16.52 -8.43
N VAL A 345 9.42 16.39 -9.72
CA VAL A 345 9.70 15.12 -10.40
C VAL A 345 11.15 15.12 -10.83
N GLU A 346 12.03 14.46 -10.08
CA GLU A 346 13.48 14.55 -10.29
C GLU A 346 14.24 13.22 -10.34
N GLY A 347 15.23 13.10 -11.22
CA GLY A 347 16.13 11.93 -11.21
C GLY A 347 15.46 10.58 -11.47
N ASN A 348 14.24 10.55 -12.03
CA ASN A 348 13.51 9.31 -12.27
C ASN A 348 13.90 8.66 -13.61
N GLN A 349 13.77 7.34 -13.69
CA GLN A 349 13.94 6.57 -14.91
C GLN A 349 12.58 6.07 -15.42
N LEU A 350 12.06 6.69 -16.48
CA LEU A 350 10.70 6.52 -16.98
C LEU A 350 10.71 5.89 -18.37
N ARG A 351 10.58 4.55 -18.47
CA ARG A 351 10.87 3.84 -19.72
C ARG A 351 9.90 2.74 -20.14
N GLY A 352 9.51 2.71 -21.41
CA GLY A 352 8.68 1.62 -21.94
C GLY A 352 7.22 1.69 -21.53
N ASN A 353 6.76 2.81 -20.96
CA ASN A 353 5.35 2.94 -20.56
C ASN A 353 4.46 3.09 -21.81
N GLY A 354 3.24 2.56 -21.73
CA GLY A 354 2.30 2.45 -22.85
C GLY A 354 1.69 3.78 -23.32
N LYS A 355 1.90 4.88 -22.59
CA LYS A 355 1.60 6.25 -23.02
C LYS A 355 2.82 7.16 -22.87
N ASP A 356 2.79 8.08 -21.92
CA ASP A 356 3.81 9.12 -21.76
C ASP A 356 4.84 8.70 -20.71
N GLY A 357 6.07 9.20 -20.81
CA GLY A 357 7.00 9.11 -19.69
C GLY A 357 6.47 9.92 -18.50
N ILE A 358 6.24 11.21 -18.75
CA ILE A 358 5.62 12.16 -17.81
C ILE A 358 4.41 12.82 -18.49
N ARG A 359 3.28 12.87 -17.78
CA ARG A 359 2.07 13.56 -18.20
C ARG A 359 1.66 14.60 -17.16
N LEU A 360 1.64 15.86 -17.56
CA LEU A 360 1.20 16.98 -16.73
C LEU A 360 -0.08 17.57 -17.34
N VAL A 361 -1.22 17.38 -16.66
CA VAL A 361 -2.52 17.96 -17.06
C VAL A 361 -3.20 18.48 -15.80
N SER A 362 -2.68 19.59 -15.31
CA SER A 362 -3.00 20.14 -14.01
C SER A 362 -2.90 21.66 -14.09
N GLU A 363 -3.62 22.38 -13.23
CA GLU A 363 -3.33 23.80 -12.95
C GLU A 363 -2.05 23.94 -12.09
N ALA A 364 -1.08 23.05 -12.33
CA ALA A 364 0.18 22.87 -11.62
C ALA A 364 1.10 24.07 -11.85
N ALA A 365 0.75 25.22 -11.28
CA ALA A 365 1.71 26.29 -11.13
C ALA A 365 2.98 25.71 -10.47
N THR A 366 4.13 26.07 -11.03
CA THR A 366 5.43 25.99 -10.37
C THR A 366 5.98 24.58 -10.07
N SER A 367 5.43 23.53 -10.71
CA SER A 367 6.03 22.19 -10.63
C SER A 367 7.33 22.08 -11.44
N LEU A 368 8.28 21.30 -10.92
CA LEU A 368 9.62 21.13 -11.46
C LEU A 368 9.83 19.70 -11.98
N VAL A 369 10.24 19.57 -13.24
CA VAL A 369 10.62 18.29 -13.85
C VAL A 369 12.08 18.36 -14.29
N ARG A 370 12.97 17.71 -13.54
CA ARG A 370 14.41 17.81 -13.85
C ARG A 370 15.21 16.54 -13.72
N ASP A 371 16.33 16.47 -14.43
CA ASP A 371 17.31 15.39 -14.31
C ASP A 371 16.72 13.98 -14.55
N ASN A 372 15.58 13.87 -15.24
CA ASN A 372 14.93 12.60 -15.49
C ASN A 372 15.49 11.94 -16.76
N THR A 373 15.56 10.60 -16.75
CA THR A 373 15.88 9.80 -17.93
C THR A 373 14.60 9.18 -18.48
N ILE A 374 14.09 9.73 -19.57
CA ILE A 374 12.76 9.45 -20.10
C ILE A 374 12.88 8.88 -21.50
N GLY A 375 12.51 7.62 -21.70
CA GLY A 375 12.66 7.09 -23.03
C GLY A 375 11.97 5.80 -23.38
N ARG A 376 11.76 5.61 -24.68
CA ARG A 376 11.04 4.45 -25.24
C ARG A 376 9.61 4.32 -24.73
N ASN A 377 8.96 5.43 -24.36
CA ASN A 377 7.53 5.43 -24.07
C ASN A 377 6.74 5.53 -25.38
N ALA A 378 5.56 4.92 -25.43
CA ALA A 378 4.85 4.71 -26.69
C ALA A 378 4.29 6.00 -27.32
N ARG A 379 4.16 7.09 -26.55
CA ARG A 379 3.65 8.38 -27.02
C ARG A 379 4.63 9.53 -26.77
N TYR A 380 4.48 10.29 -25.68
CA TYR A 380 5.37 11.42 -25.39
C TYR A 380 6.47 11.00 -24.42
N GLY A 381 7.66 11.57 -24.54
CA GLY A 381 8.59 11.59 -23.41
C GLY A 381 7.96 12.42 -22.28
N VAL A 382 7.69 13.68 -22.58
CA VAL A 382 6.98 14.60 -21.69
C VAL A 382 5.80 15.22 -22.43
N TYR A 383 4.60 15.12 -21.85
CA TYR A 383 3.41 15.84 -22.30
C TYR A 383 2.98 16.83 -21.24
N VAL A 384 2.85 18.10 -21.62
CA VAL A 384 2.40 19.16 -20.73
C VAL A 384 1.23 19.92 -21.34
N ASP A 385 0.17 20.06 -20.56
CA ASP A 385 -1.05 20.79 -20.88
C ASP A 385 -1.53 21.52 -19.63
N THR A 386 -1.02 22.73 -19.45
CA THR A 386 -1.26 23.59 -18.27
C THR A 386 -1.35 25.04 -18.71
N VAL A 387 -1.94 25.90 -17.88
CA VAL A 387 -2.00 27.35 -18.10
C VAL A 387 -0.92 28.11 -17.32
N SER A 388 -0.10 27.42 -16.53
CA SER A 388 0.89 28.03 -15.63
C SER A 388 2.32 27.67 -16.02
N GLY A 389 3.28 28.42 -15.49
CA GLY A 389 4.70 28.17 -15.72
C GLY A 389 5.17 26.87 -15.07
N PHE A 390 5.98 26.09 -15.81
CA PHE A 390 6.69 24.92 -15.31
C PHE A 390 8.16 24.92 -15.78
N ASP A 391 9.01 24.29 -14.97
CA ASP A 391 10.43 24.16 -15.26
C ASP A 391 10.71 22.71 -15.70
N LEU A 392 11.17 22.55 -16.94
CA LEU A 392 11.57 21.29 -17.52
C LEU A 392 13.05 21.37 -17.88
N THR A 393 13.95 20.97 -16.98
CA THR A 393 15.39 21.23 -17.16
C THR A 393 16.26 20.01 -16.94
N GLY A 394 17.38 19.90 -17.65
CA GLY A 394 18.35 18.82 -17.42
C GLY A 394 17.86 17.39 -17.74
N ASN A 395 16.75 17.23 -18.45
CA ASN A 395 16.18 15.90 -18.73
C ASN A 395 16.82 15.26 -19.96
N THR A 396 17.03 13.95 -19.92
CA THR A 396 17.43 13.14 -21.09
C THR A 396 16.20 12.44 -21.67
N VAL A 397 15.71 12.90 -22.82
CA VAL A 397 14.47 12.43 -23.45
C VAL A 397 14.75 11.74 -24.80
N PHE A 398 14.53 10.43 -24.89
CA PHE A 398 14.95 9.67 -26.06
C PHE A 398 14.05 8.52 -26.50
N GLY A 399 14.00 8.24 -27.80
CA GLY A 399 13.36 7.03 -28.33
C GLY A 399 11.85 6.94 -28.10
N ASN A 400 11.18 8.05 -27.77
CA ASN A 400 9.73 8.12 -27.67
C ASN A 400 9.13 8.39 -29.07
N ARG A 401 7.79 8.34 -29.21
CA ARG A 401 7.17 8.76 -30.47
C ARG A 401 7.41 10.26 -30.70
N ILE A 402 7.12 11.09 -29.69
CA ILE A 402 7.45 12.52 -29.66
C ILE A 402 8.24 12.79 -28.38
N GLY A 403 9.33 13.56 -28.45
CA GLY A 403 10.16 13.85 -27.27
C GLY A 403 9.40 14.66 -26.22
N VAL A 404 9.13 15.93 -26.52
CA VAL A 404 8.42 16.85 -25.63
C VAL A 404 7.29 17.54 -26.37
N MET A 405 6.09 17.58 -25.76
CA MET A 405 4.93 18.31 -26.25
C MET A 405 4.44 19.26 -25.15
N VAL A 406 4.39 20.55 -25.46
CA VAL A 406 4.04 21.60 -24.51
C VAL A 406 2.87 22.43 -25.02
N LYS A 407 1.84 22.53 -24.17
CA LYS A 407 0.76 23.50 -24.24
C LYS A 407 0.73 24.27 -22.92
N ALA A 408 1.52 25.33 -22.84
CA ALA A 408 1.62 26.17 -21.66
C ALA A 408 2.03 27.60 -22.01
N ASP A 409 1.70 28.54 -21.12
CA ASP A 409 1.95 29.97 -21.32
C ASP A 409 3.44 30.34 -21.18
N SER A 410 4.21 29.59 -20.38
CA SER A 410 5.66 29.79 -20.20
C SER A 410 6.37 28.51 -19.75
N VAL A 411 7.51 28.18 -20.33
CA VAL A 411 8.31 27.00 -19.96
C VAL A 411 9.80 27.32 -20.02
N ASP A 412 10.54 26.97 -18.98
CA ASP A 412 11.99 26.82 -19.08
C ASP A 412 12.32 25.40 -19.56
N GLU A 413 12.83 25.28 -20.80
CA GLU A 413 13.24 24.02 -21.42
C GLU A 413 14.79 23.87 -21.49
N SER A 414 15.53 24.61 -20.66
CA SER A 414 16.99 24.61 -20.69
C SER A 414 17.61 23.25 -20.35
N ASP A 415 18.82 23.01 -20.89
CA ASP A 415 19.66 21.86 -20.57
C ASP A 415 19.05 20.46 -20.81
N ASN A 416 17.96 20.35 -21.58
CA ASN A 416 17.40 19.06 -21.98
C ASN A 416 18.15 18.44 -23.17
N GLU A 417 18.45 17.15 -23.10
CA GLU A 417 18.96 16.36 -24.20
C GLU A 417 17.83 15.55 -24.86
N ILE A 418 17.36 15.99 -26.03
CA ILE A 418 16.22 15.37 -26.73
C ILE A 418 16.64 14.75 -28.07
N PHE A 419 16.61 13.41 -28.19
CA PHE A 419 17.13 12.73 -29.39
C PHE A 419 16.47 11.39 -29.70
N GLY A 420 16.60 10.91 -30.94
CA GLY A 420 16.16 9.57 -31.34
C GLY A 420 14.64 9.32 -31.26
N ASN A 421 13.81 10.35 -31.11
CA ASN A 421 12.35 10.25 -31.13
C ASN A 421 11.83 10.14 -32.59
N THR A 422 10.71 9.44 -32.82
CA THR A 422 10.32 9.03 -34.19
C THR A 422 9.59 10.10 -35.01
N GLU A 423 8.83 11.00 -34.37
CA GLU A 423 7.97 11.99 -35.03
C GLU A 423 8.30 13.45 -34.65
N GLY A 424 9.27 13.71 -33.77
CA GLY A 424 9.74 15.06 -33.45
C GLY A 424 10.55 15.18 -32.14
N GLY A 425 11.35 16.25 -32.03
CA GLY A 425 12.13 16.60 -30.83
C GLY A 425 11.28 17.28 -29.76
N ALA A 426 11.00 18.58 -29.93
CA ALA A 426 10.08 19.36 -29.11
C ALA A 426 9.01 20.02 -30.01
N ALA A 427 7.76 20.03 -29.58
CA ALA A 427 6.66 20.72 -30.25
C ALA A 427 5.88 21.55 -29.22
N ALA A 428 5.94 22.88 -29.35
CA ALA A 428 5.07 23.81 -28.63
C ALA A 428 3.94 24.26 -29.58
N SER A 429 2.70 24.36 -29.09
CA SER A 429 1.55 24.88 -29.86
C SER A 429 0.95 26.12 -29.22
#